data_AF-A0A7G6E4R1-F1
#
_entry.id   AF-A0A7G6E4R1-F1
#
_cell.length_a   1.000
_cell.length_b   1.000
_cell.length_c   1.000
_cell.angle_alpha   90.00
_cell.angle_beta   90.00
_cell.angle_gamma   90.00
#
_symmetry.space_group_name_H-M   'P 1'
#
loop_
_entity.id
_entity.type
_entity.pdbx_description
1 polymer ?
#
loop_
_entity_poly.entity_id
_entity_poly.type
_entity_poly.pdbx_seq_one_letter_code
_entity_poly.pdbx_strand_id
1 'polypeptide(L)'
;MNRKFGTIILDTAFRYLVPFILVYGMYVLMHGEYSPGGGFQAGALFGIAVVLGRLIQGEEAMLNISGNTAIILAGIGTFIYGFIGVLTMLFNGNFLEYGAFPLNMAEADRHALGILGIEIGVTICVMATIIAIFDALTRREEW
;
A
#
# COMPACT_ATOMS: atom_id res chain seq x y z
N MET A 1 16.63 14.45 3.77
CA MET A 1 16.22 15.31 4.90
C MET A 1 17.24 15.19 6.03
N ASN A 2 18.15 16.17 6.14
CA ASN A 2 19.25 16.17 7.13
C ASN A 2 18.91 16.81 8.49
N ARG A 3 17.65 17.23 8.73
CA ARG A 3 17.20 17.77 10.03
C ARG A 3 16.01 16.98 10.56
N LYS A 4 16.14 16.44 11.76
CA LYS A 4 15.04 15.78 12.51
C LYS A 4 14.05 16.87 12.94
N PHE A 5 12.78 16.76 12.51
CA PHE A 5 11.69 17.63 12.99
C PHE A 5 11.13 17.14 14.34
N GLY A 6 11.41 15.88 14.72
CA GLY A 6 10.85 15.23 15.89
C GLY A 6 11.40 15.75 17.22
N THR A 7 10.51 16.23 18.09
CA THR A 7 10.77 16.30 19.54
C THR A 7 10.68 14.90 20.16
N ILE A 8 11.22 14.72 21.37
CA ILE A 8 11.11 13.45 22.12
C ILE A 8 9.65 13.02 22.29
N ILE A 9 8.75 13.98 22.51
CA ILE A 9 7.31 13.72 22.65
C ILE A 9 6.74 13.19 21.34
N LEU A 10 7.08 13.82 20.21
CA LEU A 10 6.60 13.43 18.90
C LEU A 10 7.15 12.05 18.50
N ASP A 11 8.44 11.81 18.68
CA ASP A 11 9.06 10.51 18.40
C ASP A 11 8.39 9.39 19.23
N THR A 12 8.18 9.63 20.51
CA THR A 12 7.53 8.66 21.41
C THR A 12 6.09 8.37 20.97
N ALA A 13 5.30 9.40 20.69
CA ALA A 13 3.91 9.23 20.26
C ALA A 13 3.81 8.41 18.97
N PHE A 14 4.66 8.68 17.98
CA PHE A 14 4.62 7.98 16.70
C PHE A 14 5.12 6.54 16.75
N ARG A 15 6.08 6.22 17.63
CA ARG A 15 6.48 4.83 17.89
C ARG A 15 5.31 3.97 18.37
N TYR A 16 4.36 4.55 19.10
CA TYR A 16 3.13 3.86 19.49
C TYR A 16 2.08 3.88 18.39
N LEU A 17 1.86 5.02 17.72
CA LEU A 17 0.81 5.16 16.70
C LEU A 17 1.05 4.32 15.44
N VAL A 18 2.30 4.23 14.96
CA VAL A 18 2.61 3.55 13.69
C VAL A 18 2.17 2.08 13.72
N PRO A 19 2.48 1.26 14.74
CA PRO A 19 1.96 -0.10 14.84
C PRO A 19 0.42 -0.18 14.73
N PHE A 20 -0.31 0.72 15.40
CA PHE A 20 -1.78 0.73 15.31
C PHE A 20 -2.27 1.11 13.91
N ILE A 21 -1.63 2.08 13.24
CA ILE A 21 -1.96 2.45 11.86
C ILE A 21 -1.74 1.27 10.92
N LEU A 22 -0.64 0.54 11.08
CA LEU A 22 -0.32 -0.62 10.24
C LEU A 22 -1.34 -1.76 10.46
N VAL A 23 -1.67 -2.08 11.72
CA VAL A 23 -2.68 -3.10 12.03
C VAL A 23 -4.05 -2.69 11.50
N TYR A 24 -4.44 -1.42 11.68
CA TYR A 24 -5.70 -0.91 11.18
C TYR A 24 -5.76 -0.91 9.64
N GLY A 25 -4.67 -0.53 8.96
CA GLY A 25 -4.58 -0.61 7.50
C GLY A 25 -4.70 -2.05 6.99
N MET A 26 -4.11 -3.02 7.69
CA MET A 26 -4.31 -4.44 7.36
C MET A 26 -5.77 -4.86 7.55
N TYR A 27 -6.44 -4.42 8.61
CA TYR A 27 -7.87 -4.66 8.80
C TYR A 27 -8.71 -4.08 7.66
N VAL A 28 -8.46 -2.82 7.28
CA VAL A 28 -9.17 -2.12 6.18
C VAL A 28 -8.97 -2.81 4.83
N LEU A 29 -7.77 -3.35 4.59
CA LEU A 29 -7.49 -4.16 3.40
C LEU A 29 -8.26 -5.49 3.42
N MET A 30 -8.14 -6.25 4.51
CA MET A 30 -8.75 -7.59 4.60
C MET A 30 -10.28 -7.57 4.62
N HIS A 31 -10.90 -6.47 5.08
CA HIS A 31 -12.35 -6.32 5.17
C HIS A 31 -12.93 -5.38 4.11
N GLY A 32 -12.16 -5.04 3.06
CA GLY A 32 -12.60 -4.15 1.98
C GLY A 32 -13.85 -4.64 1.25
N GLU A 33 -14.04 -5.96 1.15
CA GLU A 33 -15.20 -6.57 0.51
C GLU A 33 -16.48 -6.51 1.38
N TYR A 34 -16.32 -6.54 2.71
CA TYR A 34 -17.45 -6.65 3.65
C TYR A 34 -17.83 -5.31 4.31
N SER A 35 -16.97 -4.29 4.22
CA SER A 35 -17.13 -3.03 4.94
C SER A 35 -16.58 -1.86 4.11
N PRO A 36 -16.98 -0.60 4.40
CA PRO A 36 -16.39 0.57 3.75
C PRO A 36 -14.87 0.61 3.96
N GLY A 37 -14.11 0.52 2.88
CA GLY A 37 -12.66 0.38 2.96
C GLY A 37 -12.07 -0.10 1.65
N GLY A 38 -10.99 -0.88 1.75
CA GLY A 38 -10.32 -1.48 0.61
C GLY A 38 -8.87 -1.03 0.41
N GLY A 39 -8.34 -1.41 -0.74
CA GLY A 39 -6.91 -1.27 -1.03
C GLY A 39 -6.42 0.19 -1.08
N PHE A 40 -7.24 1.13 -1.54
CA PHE A 40 -6.84 2.54 -1.61
C PHE A 40 -6.64 3.15 -0.22
N GLN A 41 -7.60 2.94 0.68
CA GLN A 41 -7.58 3.47 2.04
C GLN A 41 -6.47 2.80 2.87
N ALA A 42 -6.29 1.49 2.72
CA ALA A 42 -5.17 0.77 3.33
C ALA A 42 -3.82 1.33 2.83
N GLY A 43 -3.68 1.55 1.52
CA GLY A 43 -2.49 2.14 0.92
C GLY A 43 -2.20 3.55 1.46
N ALA A 44 -3.23 4.36 1.65
CA ALA A 44 -3.10 5.69 2.26
C ALA A 44 -2.62 5.63 3.72
N LEU A 45 -3.15 4.69 4.52
CA LEU A 45 -2.72 4.47 5.90
C LEU A 45 -1.25 4.03 5.97
N PHE A 46 -0.82 3.13 5.10
CA PHE A 46 0.59 2.71 5.04
C PHE A 46 1.49 3.84 4.53
N GLY A 47 1.05 4.58 3.51
CA GLY A 47 1.79 5.73 2.98
C GLY A 47 2.05 6.78 4.05
N ILE A 48 1.03 7.12 4.84
CA ILE A 48 1.19 8.11 5.91
C ILE A 48 2.09 7.60 7.04
N ALA A 49 2.02 6.30 7.39
CA ALA A 49 2.94 5.71 8.38
C ALA A 49 4.41 5.86 7.97
N VAL A 50 4.73 5.64 6.69
CA VAL A 50 6.09 5.83 6.15
C VAL A 50 6.49 7.30 6.15
N VAL A 51 5.62 8.18 5.63
CA VAL A 51 5.90 9.63 5.55
C VAL A 51 6.14 10.23 6.93
N LEU A 52 5.30 9.90 7.91
CA LEU A 52 5.42 10.39 9.28
C LEU A 52 6.70 9.88 9.96
N GLY A 53 7.02 8.59 9.80
CA GLY A 53 8.27 8.03 10.29
C GLY A 53 9.48 8.81 9.77
N ARG A 54 9.52 9.06 8.45
CA ARG A 54 10.60 9.81 7.80
C ARG A 54 10.65 11.28 8.23
N LEU A 55 9.51 11.95 8.42
CA LEU A 55 9.47 13.35 8.88
C LEU A 55 10.02 13.52 10.31
N ILE A 56 9.71 12.57 11.19
CA ILE A 56 10.00 12.68 12.62
C ILE A 56 11.40 12.13 12.94
N GLN A 57 11.71 10.94 12.43
CA GLN A 57 12.92 10.19 12.74
C GLN A 57 14.04 10.41 11.72
N GLY A 58 13.72 10.94 10.53
CA GLY A 58 14.68 11.13 9.45
C GLY A 58 15.16 9.78 8.91
N GLU A 59 16.48 9.63 8.73
CA GLU A 59 17.09 8.40 8.22
C GLU A 59 16.98 7.20 9.18
N GLU A 60 16.79 7.45 10.48
CA GLU A 60 16.60 6.41 11.50
C GLU A 60 15.18 5.83 11.51
N ALA A 61 14.30 6.30 10.63
CA ALA A 61 12.95 5.76 10.53
C ALA A 61 12.97 4.27 10.19
N MET A 62 12.22 3.47 10.95
CA MET A 62 12.11 2.02 10.70
C MET A 62 11.58 1.71 9.29
N LEU A 63 10.66 2.56 8.80
CA LEU A 63 10.12 2.49 7.44
C LEU A 63 10.66 3.66 6.63
N ASN A 64 11.75 3.43 5.90
CA ASN A 64 12.42 4.47 5.11
C ASN A 64 12.39 4.17 3.59
N ILE A 65 11.18 3.95 3.06
CA ILE A 65 10.98 3.82 1.62
C ILE A 65 11.07 5.22 1.00
N SER A 66 11.88 5.37 -0.05
CA SER A 66 12.07 6.65 -0.76
C SER A 66 12.58 6.49 -2.19
N GLY A 67 12.52 7.59 -2.95
CA GLY A 67 13.13 7.75 -4.26
C GLY A 67 12.69 6.69 -5.27
N ASN A 68 13.66 6.10 -5.97
CA ASN A 68 13.39 5.10 -7.00
C ASN A 68 12.66 3.87 -6.45
N THR A 69 12.89 3.49 -5.19
CA THR A 69 12.21 2.35 -4.57
C THR A 69 10.70 2.58 -4.50
N ALA A 70 10.27 3.80 -4.16
CA ALA A 70 8.84 4.15 -4.14
C ALA A 70 8.24 4.06 -5.56
N ILE A 71 8.95 4.57 -6.58
CA ILE A 71 8.47 4.50 -7.97
C ILE A 71 8.37 3.04 -8.45
N ILE A 72 9.37 2.21 -8.14
CA ILE A 72 9.37 0.79 -8.49
C ILE A 72 8.22 0.06 -7.80
N LEU A 73 7.98 0.31 -6.51
CA LEU A 73 6.85 -0.28 -5.78
C LEU A 73 5.50 0.15 -6.36
N ALA A 74 5.36 1.41 -6.78
CA ALA A 74 4.15 1.88 -7.46
C ALA A 74 3.89 1.10 -8.76
N GLY A 75 4.95 0.87 -9.54
CA GLY A 75 4.92 0.01 -10.72
C GLY A 75 4.55 -1.44 -10.41
N ILE A 76 5.16 -2.02 -9.36
CA ILE A 76 4.87 -3.40 -8.92
C ILE A 76 3.41 -3.54 -8.49
N GLY A 77 2.87 -2.61 -7.71
CA GLY A 77 1.47 -2.64 -7.28
C GLY A 77 0.52 -2.59 -8.47
N THR A 78 0.79 -1.71 -9.43
CA THR A 78 0.03 -1.61 -10.69
C THR A 78 0.14 -2.88 -11.52
N PHE A 79 1.35 -3.47 -11.58
CA PHE A 79 1.59 -4.73 -12.26
C PHE A 79 0.81 -5.88 -11.62
N ILE A 80 0.77 -6.00 -10.30
CA ILE A 80 -0.01 -7.04 -9.59
C ILE A 80 -1.48 -6.95 -9.98
N TYR A 81 -2.07 -5.75 -9.95
CA TYR A 81 -3.46 -5.54 -10.38
C TYR A 81 -3.69 -6.04 -11.81
N GLY A 82 -2.86 -5.57 -12.76
CA GLY A 82 -2.98 -5.93 -14.17
C GLY A 82 -2.73 -7.41 -14.42
N PHE A 83 -1.74 -7.99 -13.74
CA PHE A 83 -1.37 -9.39 -13.84
C PHE A 83 -2.49 -10.30 -13.38
N ILE A 84 -3.16 -10.00 -12.26
CA ILE A 84 -4.32 -10.77 -11.79
C ILE A 84 -5.45 -10.75 -12.82
N GLY A 85 -5.71 -9.59 -13.44
CA GLY A 85 -6.72 -9.51 -14.50
C GLY A 85 -6.32 -10.25 -15.78
N VAL A 86 -5.04 -10.30 -16.15
CA VAL A 86 -4.56 -11.11 -17.27
C VAL A 86 -4.59 -12.60 -16.93
N LEU A 87 -4.34 -12.96 -15.66
CA LEU A 87 -4.32 -14.33 -15.19
C LEU A 87 -5.68 -15.00 -15.37
N THR A 88 -6.79 -14.28 -15.15
CA THR A 88 -8.14 -14.82 -15.43
C THR A 88 -8.35 -15.13 -16.91
N MET A 89 -7.73 -14.37 -17.81
CA MET A 89 -7.78 -14.63 -19.26
C MET A 89 -6.99 -15.87 -19.68
N LEU A 90 -5.87 -16.16 -19.00
CA LEU A 90 -5.10 -17.39 -19.24
C LEU A 90 -5.89 -18.66 -18.89
N PHE A 91 -6.92 -18.54 -18.05
CA PHE A 91 -7.83 -19.62 -17.69
C PHE A 91 -9.19 -19.54 -18.40
N ASN A 92 -9.21 -18.95 -19.61
CA ASN A 92 -10.37 -18.91 -20.50
C ASN A 92 -11.56 -18.07 -19.97
N GLY A 93 -11.30 -17.13 -19.04
CA GLY A 93 -12.23 -16.09 -18.63
C GLY A 93 -11.95 -14.74 -19.30
N ASN A 94 -12.73 -13.73 -18.95
CA ASN A 94 -12.49 -12.33 -19.30
C ASN A 94 -11.54 -11.66 -18.29
N PHE A 95 -11.06 -10.46 -18.61
CA PHE A 95 -10.23 -9.66 -17.71
C PHE A 95 -10.96 -9.40 -16.39
N LEU A 96 -10.34 -9.77 -15.26
CA LEU A 96 -10.90 -9.70 -13.90
C LEU A 96 -12.14 -10.59 -13.65
N GLU A 97 -12.37 -11.59 -14.50
CA GLU A 97 -13.38 -12.63 -14.26
C GLU A 97 -12.84 -13.68 -13.29
N TYR A 98 -12.88 -13.38 -11.98
CA TYR A 98 -12.27 -14.21 -10.94
C TYR A 98 -12.86 -15.63 -10.83
N GLY A 99 -14.09 -15.86 -11.30
CA GLY A 99 -14.69 -17.20 -11.36
C GLY A 99 -13.89 -18.18 -12.23
N ALA A 100 -13.14 -17.67 -13.21
CA ALA A 100 -12.30 -18.44 -14.10
C ALA A 100 -11.04 -19.02 -13.44
N PHE A 101 -10.71 -18.64 -12.19
CA PHE A 101 -9.56 -19.23 -11.52
C PHE A 101 -9.72 -20.77 -11.36
N PRO A 102 -8.66 -21.56 -11.68
CA PRO A 102 -8.71 -23.02 -11.63
C PRO A 102 -8.50 -23.55 -10.20
N LEU A 103 -9.19 -22.94 -9.23
CA LEU A 103 -9.10 -23.29 -7.81
C LEU A 103 -10.30 -24.16 -7.41
N ASN A 104 -10.04 -25.25 -6.68
CA ASN A 104 -11.11 -26.15 -6.21
C ASN A 104 -11.82 -25.57 -4.97
N MET A 105 -12.56 -24.48 -5.18
CA MET A 105 -13.35 -23.76 -4.18
C MET A 105 -14.60 -23.16 -4.82
N ALA A 106 -15.55 -22.68 -4.00
CA ALA A 106 -16.77 -22.06 -4.50
C ALA A 106 -16.45 -20.78 -5.29
N GLU A 107 -17.32 -20.42 -6.23
CA GLU A 107 -17.12 -19.23 -7.08
C GLU A 107 -17.02 -17.94 -6.25
N ALA A 108 -17.83 -17.82 -5.19
CA ALA A 108 -17.76 -16.70 -4.25
C ALA A 108 -16.37 -16.57 -3.59
N ASP A 109 -15.76 -17.69 -3.19
CA ASP A 109 -14.42 -17.67 -2.57
C ASP A 109 -13.34 -17.25 -3.57
N ARG A 110 -13.45 -17.67 -4.84
CA ARG A 110 -12.53 -17.22 -5.90
C ARG A 110 -12.67 -15.74 -6.17
N HIS A 111 -13.92 -15.24 -6.14
CA HIS A 111 -14.21 -13.83 -6.30
C HIS A 111 -13.58 -13.01 -5.17
N ALA A 112 -13.82 -13.39 -3.92
CA ALA A 112 -13.23 -12.75 -2.75
C ALA A 112 -11.69 -12.73 -2.80
N LEU A 113 -11.07 -13.86 -3.17
CA LEU A 113 -9.61 -13.94 -3.35
C LEU A 113 -9.10 -13.07 -4.49
N GLY A 114 -9.83 -13.01 -5.61
CA GLY A 114 -9.49 -12.16 -6.74
C GLY A 114 -9.53 -10.68 -6.37
N ILE A 115 -10.60 -10.26 -5.69
CA ILE A 115 -10.76 -8.90 -5.15
C ILE A 115 -9.63 -8.59 -4.17
N LEU A 116 -9.39 -9.41 -3.16
CA LEU A 116 -8.29 -9.20 -2.21
C LEU A 116 -6.93 -9.10 -2.92
N GLY A 117 -6.69 -9.94 -3.92
CA GLY A 117 -5.47 -9.92 -4.72
C GLY A 117 -5.25 -8.59 -5.44
N ILE A 118 -6.28 -8.06 -6.12
CA ILE A 118 -6.17 -6.75 -6.79
C ILE A 118 -6.02 -5.62 -5.77
N GLU A 119 -6.68 -5.71 -4.62
CA GLU A 119 -6.59 -4.71 -3.57
C GLU A 119 -5.21 -4.65 -2.93
N ILE A 120 -4.50 -5.78 -2.82
CA ILE A 120 -3.09 -5.82 -2.41
C ILE A 120 -2.23 -5.02 -3.42
N GLY A 121 -2.45 -5.22 -4.73
CA GLY A 121 -1.79 -4.45 -5.78
C GLY A 121 -2.06 -2.94 -5.66
N VAL A 122 -3.32 -2.56 -5.51
CA VAL A 122 -3.74 -1.17 -5.30
C VAL A 122 -3.12 -0.58 -4.03
N THR A 123 -3.09 -1.33 -2.93
CA THR A 123 -2.51 -0.90 -1.64
C THR A 123 -1.04 -0.52 -1.80
N ILE A 124 -0.25 -1.40 -2.43
CA ILE A 124 1.17 -1.15 -2.69
C ILE A 124 1.33 0.07 -3.59
N CYS A 125 0.53 0.15 -4.66
CA CYS A 125 0.58 1.25 -5.62
C CYS A 125 0.30 2.61 -4.96
N VAL A 126 -0.78 2.70 -4.18
CA VAL A 126 -1.20 3.94 -3.53
C VAL A 126 -0.20 4.36 -2.45
N MET A 127 0.22 3.43 -1.59
CA MET A 127 1.25 3.68 -0.57
C MET A 127 2.50 4.28 -1.21
N ALA A 128 3.01 3.60 -2.23
CA ALA A 128 4.26 3.98 -2.88
C ALA A 128 4.14 5.28 -3.69
N THR A 129 2.98 5.54 -4.29
CA THR A 129 2.68 6.81 -4.97
C THR A 129 2.66 7.99 -4.00
N ILE A 130 2.05 7.85 -2.82
CA ILE A 130 2.06 8.89 -1.78
C ILE A 130 3.49 9.21 -1.37
N ILE A 131 4.32 8.19 -1.15
CA ILE A 131 5.73 8.35 -0.79
C ILE A 131 6.51 9.05 -1.92
N ALA A 132 6.29 8.66 -3.18
CA ALA A 132 6.95 9.28 -4.32
C ALA A 132 6.54 10.75 -4.50
N ILE A 133 5.27 11.09 -4.27
CA ILE A 133 4.80 12.48 -4.26
C ILE A 133 5.48 13.27 -3.13
N PHE A 134 5.54 12.70 -1.94
CA PHE A 134 6.23 13.32 -0.81
C PHE A 134 7.71 13.60 -1.12
N ASP A 135 8.42 12.64 -1.73
CA ASP A 135 9.81 12.84 -2.16
C ASP A 135 9.95 13.90 -3.25
N ALA A 136 9.02 13.97 -4.20
CA ALA A 136 9.03 14.98 -5.25
C ALA A 136 8.82 16.40 -4.69
N LEU A 137 7.95 16.54 -3.68
CA LEU A 137 7.70 17.83 -3.02
C LEU A 137 8.89 18.26 -2.17
N THR A 138 9.47 17.35 -1.40
CA THR A 138 10.59 17.65 -0.49
C THR A 138 11.93 17.86 -1.20
N ARG A 139 12.20 17.16 -2.32
CA ARG A 139 13.41 17.43 -3.14
C ARG A 139 13.43 18.82 -3.76
N ARG A 140 12.27 19.49 -3.88
CA ARG A 140 12.15 20.81 -4.47
C ARG A 140 12.62 21.94 -3.54
N GLU A 141 12.75 21.65 -2.24
CA GLU A 141 13.20 22.63 -1.22
C GLU A 141 14.74 22.68 -1.08
N GLU A 142 15.48 21.79 -1.74
CA GLU A 142 16.96 21.74 -1.68
C GLU A 142 17.63 22.52 -2.84
N TRP A 143 16.86 23.29 -3.62
CA TRP A 143 17.31 24.19 -4.70
C TRP A 143 16.82 25.61 -4.45
#